data_AF-A0A5B2W2K8-F1
#
_entry.id   AF-A0A5B2W2K8-F1
#
_cell.length_a   1.000
_cell.length_b   1.000
_cell.length_c   1.000
_cell.angle_alpha   90.00
_cell.angle_beta   90.00
_cell.angle_gamma   90.00
#
_symmetry.space_group_name_H-M   'P 1'
#
loop_
_entity.id
_entity.type
_entity.pdbx_description
1 polymer ?
#
loop_
_entity_poly.entity_id
_entity_poly.type
_entity_poly.pdbx_seq_one_letter_code
_entity_poly.pdbx_strand_id
1 'polypeptide(L)'
;MRYLSLLLITAGLSACYTTAVKKRTKEDIQLQAGFMYDRDSVLLVVKEGPGKEEEADRLFLQAIDAYRNKKKAGSSIGLFRQSILLQPQAKAYYEMGNALMDEGNVAEAVKAYAIAETLGYSPLYKVLYNQACAWSRLKNREKAGYYLVSAIEFGYSNLKNIQNDPDLQYLRAETDAFGKIVSNAFSGATDPEKLEWNLFTHEFALLDLPVTLDANYGKKLKGQFISYDYERYVPEMRDGKFSRDVGSDFYYVGLVKGTDSIKTLVYAVRDLSLDEEACPAYYIASFNAYGKLIDKLLIGGHLTLEDPLKVATIQENGVIEVSEFVQRYEKDPKEEGYRDNKIIENKALDQLHYGIADDGRFIKLPELLGMR
;
A
#
# COMPACT_ATOMS: atom_id res chain seq x y z
N MET A 1 -35.51 59.02 -70.14
CA MET A 1 -35.52 59.78 -68.87
C MET A 1 -36.72 59.33 -68.06
N ARG A 2 -36.51 58.99 -66.77
CA ARG A 2 -37.49 58.81 -65.68
C ARG A 2 -38.71 57.90 -65.90
N TYR A 3 -38.94 57.02 -64.92
CA TYR A 3 -40.20 56.62 -64.23
C TYR A 3 -39.93 55.20 -63.65
N LEU A 4 -39.74 55.02 -62.34
CA LEU A 4 -40.78 54.67 -61.33
C LEU A 4 -41.84 53.72 -61.93
N SER A 5 -42.14 52.51 -61.46
CA SER A 5 -42.01 51.86 -60.15
C SER A 5 -42.29 50.36 -60.34
N LEU A 6 -41.79 49.47 -59.48
CA LEU A 6 -42.62 48.36 -58.99
C LEU A 6 -42.05 47.84 -57.66
N LEU A 7 -42.86 47.98 -56.61
CA LEU A 7 -42.67 47.35 -55.31
C LEU A 7 -42.83 45.83 -55.45
N LEU A 8 -41.93 45.07 -54.83
CA LEU A 8 -42.20 43.69 -54.44
C LEU A 8 -41.84 43.51 -52.97
N ILE A 9 -42.89 43.29 -52.19
CA ILE A 9 -42.89 42.99 -50.77
C ILE A 9 -42.33 41.56 -50.61
N THR A 10 -41.19 41.39 -49.97
CA THR A 10 -40.73 40.09 -49.50
C THR A 10 -40.91 40.01 -47.99
N ALA A 11 -41.82 39.11 -47.60
CA ALA A 11 -42.17 38.79 -46.22
C ALA A 11 -40.95 38.23 -45.47
N GLY A 12 -40.76 38.71 -44.23
CA GLY A 12 -39.76 38.20 -43.31
C GLY A 12 -40.10 36.78 -42.84
N LEU A 13 -39.10 35.91 -42.86
CA LEU A 13 -39.06 34.68 -42.07
C LEU A 13 -37.95 34.84 -41.03
N SER A 14 -38.34 35.22 -39.81
CA SER A 14 -37.47 35.12 -38.64
C SER A 14 -37.36 33.65 -38.24
N ALA A 15 -36.28 32.98 -38.63
CA ALA A 15 -35.92 31.67 -38.10
C ALA A 15 -35.23 31.85 -36.74
N CYS A 16 -35.95 31.59 -35.66
CA CYS A 16 -35.36 31.39 -34.33
C CYS A 16 -34.49 30.13 -34.36
N TYR A 17 -33.17 30.29 -34.31
CA TYR A 17 -32.26 29.19 -34.00
C TYR A 17 -32.24 28.95 -32.50
N THR A 18 -33.00 27.97 -32.02
CA THR A 18 -32.77 27.35 -30.71
C THR A 18 -31.66 26.32 -30.87
N THR A 19 -30.43 26.66 -30.47
CA THR A 19 -29.36 25.65 -30.30
C THR A 19 -29.68 24.81 -29.07
N ALA A 20 -30.12 23.57 -29.29
CA ALA A 20 -30.27 22.60 -28.21
C ALA A 20 -28.87 22.29 -27.63
N VAL A 21 -28.60 22.74 -26.40
CA VAL A 21 -27.39 22.38 -25.66
C VAL A 21 -27.50 20.89 -25.30
N LYS A 22 -26.73 20.05 -25.99
CA LYS A 22 -26.64 18.61 -25.69
C LYS A 22 -26.11 18.44 -24.26
N LYS A 23 -26.90 17.81 -23.38
CA LYS A 23 -26.53 17.54 -21.99
C LYS A 23 -25.33 16.56 -22.00
N ARG A 24 -24.17 17.01 -21.52
CA ARG A 24 -22.96 16.17 -21.40
C ARG A 24 -23.24 14.98 -20.48
N THR A 25 -22.83 13.79 -20.88
CA THR A 25 -22.89 12.59 -20.03
C THR A 25 -21.56 12.39 -19.32
N LYS A 26 -21.49 11.49 -18.34
CA LYS A 26 -20.24 11.21 -17.61
C LYS A 26 -19.18 10.61 -18.53
N GLU A 27 -19.60 9.83 -19.53
CA GLU A 27 -18.71 9.23 -20.53
C GLU A 27 -18.02 10.28 -21.42
N ASP A 28 -18.58 11.50 -21.52
CA ASP A 28 -17.97 12.61 -22.24
C ASP A 28 -16.83 13.29 -21.45
N ILE A 29 -16.67 12.97 -20.15
CA ILE A 29 -15.67 13.57 -19.25
C ILE A 29 -14.49 12.60 -19.10
N GLN A 30 -13.58 12.64 -20.07
CA GLN A 30 -12.37 11.82 -20.10
C GLN A 30 -11.11 12.68 -19.98
N LEU A 31 -10.08 12.13 -19.34
CA LEU A 31 -8.79 12.78 -19.22
C LEU A 31 -8.01 12.65 -20.53
N GLN A 32 -7.57 13.76 -21.10
CA GLN A 32 -6.71 13.73 -22.29
C GLN A 32 -5.24 13.79 -21.89
N ALA A 33 -4.36 13.20 -22.70
CA ALA A 33 -2.92 13.12 -22.44
C ALA A 33 -2.27 14.49 -22.14
N GLY A 34 -2.68 15.56 -22.82
CA GLY A 34 -2.16 16.91 -22.57
C GLY A 34 -2.51 17.48 -21.18
N PHE A 35 -3.57 16.97 -20.55
CA PHE A 35 -4.07 17.43 -19.25
C PHE A 35 -3.80 16.43 -18.12
N MET A 36 -3.03 15.35 -18.37
CA MET A 36 -2.82 14.32 -17.37
C MET A 36 -2.05 14.79 -16.11
N TYR A 37 -1.42 15.95 -16.17
CA TYR A 37 -0.77 16.59 -15.02
C TYR A 37 -1.43 17.92 -14.63
N ASP A 38 -2.56 18.27 -15.24
CA ASP A 38 -3.35 19.42 -14.86
C ASP A 38 -4.25 19.03 -13.68
N ARG A 39 -4.00 19.66 -12.53
CA ARG A 39 -4.66 19.33 -11.26
C ARG A 39 -6.18 19.38 -11.38
N ASP A 40 -6.71 20.45 -11.97
CA ASP A 40 -8.14 20.70 -12.03
C ASP A 40 -8.83 19.73 -13.00
N SER A 41 -8.20 19.44 -14.14
CA SER A 41 -8.67 18.44 -15.10
C SER A 41 -8.71 17.04 -14.48
N VAL A 42 -7.66 16.65 -13.77
CA VAL A 42 -7.60 15.34 -13.09
C VAL A 42 -8.69 15.23 -12.03
N LEU A 43 -8.84 16.23 -11.15
CA LEU A 43 -9.86 16.24 -10.11
C LEU A 43 -11.29 16.25 -10.69
N LEU A 44 -11.50 16.97 -11.80
CA LEU A 44 -12.78 16.97 -12.51
C LEU A 44 -13.13 15.57 -13.00
N VAL A 45 -12.19 14.86 -13.64
CA VAL A 45 -12.43 13.49 -14.15
C VAL A 45 -12.65 12.52 -13.00
N VAL A 46 -11.86 12.58 -11.91
CA VAL A 46 -12.06 11.72 -10.73
C VAL A 46 -13.45 11.93 -10.10
N LYS A 47 -13.95 13.16 -10.11
CA LYS A 47 -15.23 13.50 -9.46
C LYS A 47 -16.45 13.24 -10.37
N GLU A 48 -16.37 13.65 -11.63
CA GLU A 48 -17.52 13.73 -12.54
C GLU A 48 -17.42 12.74 -13.72
N GLY A 49 -16.26 12.13 -13.93
CA GLY A 49 -16.00 11.18 -15.02
C GLY A 49 -16.66 9.82 -14.83
N PRO A 50 -16.35 8.87 -15.72
CA PRO A 50 -16.75 7.48 -15.54
C PRO A 50 -16.17 6.96 -14.21
N GLY A 51 -16.93 6.08 -13.55
CA GLY A 51 -16.57 5.52 -12.24
C GLY A 51 -15.44 4.50 -12.34
N LYS A 52 -15.64 3.33 -11.74
CA LYS A 52 -14.67 2.24 -11.85
C LYS A 52 -14.63 1.71 -13.29
N GLU A 53 -13.44 1.62 -13.86
CA GLU A 53 -13.16 1.13 -15.21
C GLU A 53 -12.25 -0.11 -15.13
N GLU A 54 -12.81 -1.29 -15.45
CA GLU A 54 -12.08 -2.57 -15.36
C GLU A 54 -10.81 -2.60 -16.22
N GLU A 55 -10.86 -1.94 -17.39
CA GLU A 55 -9.72 -1.83 -18.29
C GLU A 55 -8.58 -1.02 -17.66
N ALA A 56 -8.90 0.05 -16.93
CA ALA A 56 -7.90 0.86 -16.26
C ALA A 56 -7.16 0.05 -15.18
N ASP A 57 -7.88 -0.77 -14.42
CA ASP A 57 -7.32 -1.68 -13.42
C ASP A 57 -6.44 -2.74 -14.07
N ARG A 58 -6.87 -3.33 -15.19
CA ARG A 58 -6.07 -4.31 -15.94
C ARG A 58 -4.76 -3.72 -16.44
N LEU A 59 -4.79 -2.53 -17.04
CA LEU A 59 -3.60 -1.83 -17.53
C LEU A 59 -2.67 -1.44 -16.37
N PHE A 60 -3.22 -1.02 -15.24
CA PHE A 60 -2.44 -0.74 -14.04
C PHE A 60 -1.67 -1.99 -13.57
N LEU A 61 -2.34 -3.14 -13.46
CA LEU A 61 -1.69 -4.39 -13.05
C LEU A 61 -0.60 -4.83 -14.04
N GLN A 62 -0.83 -4.69 -15.35
CA GLN A 62 0.19 -4.96 -16.36
C GLN A 62 1.40 -4.02 -16.24
N ALA A 63 1.16 -2.74 -15.93
CA ALA A 63 2.22 -1.77 -15.71
C ALA A 63 3.06 -2.14 -14.48
N ILE A 64 2.41 -2.54 -13.39
CA ILE A 64 3.08 -3.00 -12.17
C ILE A 64 3.92 -4.24 -12.44
N ASP A 65 3.38 -5.25 -13.12
CA ASP A 65 4.14 -6.45 -13.50
C ASP A 65 5.36 -6.10 -14.36
N ALA A 66 5.18 -5.25 -15.38
CA ALA A 66 6.26 -4.79 -16.24
C ALA A 66 7.35 -4.06 -15.44
N TYR A 67 6.95 -3.18 -14.52
CA TYR A 67 7.86 -2.37 -13.73
C TYR A 67 8.57 -3.19 -12.64
N ARG A 68 7.79 -3.77 -11.74
CA ARG A 68 8.24 -4.38 -10.49
C ARG A 68 8.81 -5.79 -10.73
N ASN A 69 8.14 -6.64 -11.52
CA ASN A 69 8.57 -8.02 -11.76
C ASN A 69 9.62 -8.11 -12.86
N LYS A 70 9.30 -7.54 -14.03
CA LYS A 70 10.14 -7.66 -15.22
C LYS A 70 11.29 -6.64 -15.26
N LYS A 71 11.31 -5.67 -14.34
CA LYS A 71 12.32 -4.60 -14.24
C LYS A 71 12.43 -3.78 -15.53
N LYS A 72 11.30 -3.57 -16.22
CA LYS A 72 11.22 -2.82 -17.49
C LYS A 72 10.51 -1.48 -17.26
N ALA A 73 11.15 -0.59 -16.51
CA ALA A 73 10.60 0.73 -16.14
C ALA A 73 10.12 1.53 -17.36
N GLY A 74 10.94 1.68 -18.40
CA GLY A 74 10.56 2.36 -19.65
C GLY A 74 9.26 1.88 -20.28
N SER A 75 9.08 0.56 -20.42
CA SER A 75 7.85 0.00 -21.01
C SER A 75 6.61 0.15 -20.11
N SER A 76 6.80 0.17 -18.79
CA SER A 76 5.68 0.29 -17.83
C SER A 76 5.03 1.67 -17.86
N ILE A 77 5.80 2.74 -18.14
CA ILE A 77 5.30 4.12 -18.19
C ILE A 77 4.16 4.26 -19.21
N GLY A 78 4.26 3.60 -20.36
CA GLY A 78 3.21 3.62 -21.39
C GLY A 78 1.91 2.99 -20.90
N LEU A 79 1.99 1.90 -20.14
CA LEU A 79 0.83 1.22 -19.55
C LEU A 79 0.21 2.04 -18.42
N PHE A 80 1.03 2.64 -17.55
CA PHE A 80 0.54 3.57 -16.53
C PHE A 80 -0.21 4.76 -17.14
N ARG A 81 0.33 5.36 -18.21
CA ARG A 81 -0.35 6.45 -18.92
C ARG A 81 -1.71 6.02 -19.45
N GLN A 82 -1.81 4.85 -20.09
CA GLN A 82 -3.09 4.35 -20.60
C GLN A 82 -4.09 4.12 -19.46
N SER A 83 -3.66 3.51 -18.36
CA SER A 83 -4.49 3.32 -17.17
C SER A 83 -5.00 4.66 -16.61
N ILE A 84 -4.11 5.64 -16.44
CA ILE A 84 -4.42 6.98 -15.92
C ILE A 84 -5.45 7.72 -16.79
N LEU A 85 -5.35 7.61 -18.11
CA LEU A 85 -6.26 8.30 -19.02
C LEU A 85 -7.69 7.73 -18.98
N LEU A 86 -7.82 6.43 -18.66
CA LEU A 86 -9.11 5.79 -18.45
C LEU A 86 -9.66 6.09 -17.06
N GLN A 87 -8.83 5.94 -16.02
CA GLN A 87 -9.21 6.20 -14.64
C GLN A 87 -8.00 6.75 -13.86
N PRO A 88 -7.97 8.06 -13.56
CA PRO A 88 -6.90 8.65 -12.78
C PRO A 88 -6.94 8.12 -11.34
N GLN A 89 -5.85 7.52 -10.88
CA GLN A 89 -5.75 6.94 -9.54
C GLN A 89 -4.43 7.34 -8.89
N ALA A 90 -4.46 7.67 -7.60
CA ALA A 90 -3.26 8.09 -6.86
C ALA A 90 -2.10 7.08 -6.99
N LYS A 91 -2.41 5.78 -6.85
CA LYS A 91 -1.44 4.68 -6.99
C LYS A 91 -0.79 4.62 -8.39
N ALA A 92 -1.54 4.90 -9.45
CA ALA A 92 -1.02 4.84 -10.81
C ALA A 92 -0.02 5.98 -11.07
N TYR A 93 -0.32 7.19 -10.59
CA TYR A 93 0.61 8.32 -10.67
C TYR A 93 1.87 8.11 -9.82
N TYR A 94 1.74 7.58 -8.61
CA TYR A 94 2.88 7.30 -7.75
C TYR A 94 3.83 6.27 -8.38
N GLU A 95 3.29 5.14 -8.84
CA GLU A 95 4.08 4.06 -9.45
C GLU A 95 4.70 4.48 -10.79
N MET A 96 3.98 5.27 -11.59
CA MET A 96 4.54 5.89 -12.79
C MET A 96 5.68 6.86 -12.45
N GLY A 97 5.54 7.64 -11.37
CA GLY A 97 6.60 8.51 -10.86
C GLY A 97 7.87 7.75 -10.51
N ASN A 98 7.73 6.58 -9.86
CA ASN A 98 8.86 5.71 -9.54
C ASN A 98 9.54 5.18 -10.82
N ALA A 99 8.75 4.68 -11.78
CA ALA A 99 9.29 4.23 -13.07
C ALA A 99 9.98 5.36 -13.85
N LEU A 100 9.46 6.59 -13.79
CA LEU A 100 10.08 7.78 -14.39
C LEU A 100 11.40 8.15 -13.70
N MET A 101 11.51 7.99 -12.38
CA MET A 101 12.76 8.19 -11.64
C MET A 101 13.84 7.21 -12.09
N ASP A 102 13.49 5.93 -12.26
CA ASP A 102 14.43 4.88 -12.68
C ASP A 102 14.94 5.12 -14.10
N GLU A 103 14.09 5.62 -15.00
CA GLU A 103 14.45 5.99 -16.37
C GLU A 103 15.14 7.37 -16.47
N GLY A 104 15.29 8.10 -15.37
CA GLY A 104 15.91 9.43 -15.36
C GLY A 104 15.03 10.57 -15.87
N ASN A 105 13.74 10.33 -16.11
CA ASN A 105 12.74 11.34 -16.49
C ASN A 105 12.24 12.13 -15.26
N VAL A 106 13.17 12.65 -14.47
CA VAL A 106 12.92 13.18 -13.12
C VAL A 106 11.92 14.35 -13.11
N ALA A 107 11.97 15.23 -14.11
CA ALA A 107 11.06 16.38 -14.20
C ALA A 107 9.59 15.96 -14.41
N GLU A 108 9.35 14.86 -15.11
CA GLU A 108 8.01 14.29 -15.25
C GLU A 108 7.59 13.52 -14.00
N ALA A 109 8.52 12.81 -13.35
CA ALA A 109 8.27 12.13 -12.08
C ALA A 109 7.72 13.10 -11.01
N VAL A 110 8.30 14.30 -10.90
CA VAL A 110 7.79 15.36 -10.00
C VAL A 110 6.32 15.70 -10.28
N LYS A 111 5.93 15.81 -11.55
CA LYS A 111 4.53 16.10 -11.94
C LYS A 111 3.61 14.93 -11.56
N ALA A 112 4.06 13.70 -11.80
CA ALA A 112 3.31 12.51 -11.44
C ALA A 112 3.11 12.42 -9.92
N TYR A 113 4.16 12.61 -9.13
CA TYR A 113 4.05 12.64 -7.66
C TYR A 113 3.14 13.75 -7.15
N ALA A 114 3.18 14.95 -7.73
CA ALA A 114 2.28 16.04 -7.34
C ALA A 114 0.79 15.70 -7.56
N ILE A 115 0.47 14.96 -8.62
CA ILE A 115 -0.90 14.46 -8.83
C ILE A 115 -1.22 13.31 -7.88
N ALA A 116 -0.29 12.38 -7.61
CA ALA A 116 -0.51 11.33 -6.63
C ALA A 116 -0.81 11.89 -5.22
N GLU A 117 -0.05 12.91 -4.80
CA GLU A 117 -0.29 13.69 -3.58
C GLU A 117 -1.68 14.35 -3.60
N THR A 118 -2.02 15.05 -4.69
CA THR A 118 -3.34 15.68 -4.87
C THR A 118 -4.50 14.69 -4.73
N LEU A 119 -4.32 13.47 -5.25
CA LEU A 119 -5.31 12.41 -5.20
C LEU A 119 -5.30 11.63 -3.88
N GLY A 120 -4.47 12.01 -2.91
CA GLY A 120 -4.43 11.41 -1.58
C GLY A 120 -3.74 10.05 -1.54
N TYR A 121 -2.60 9.89 -2.23
CA TYR A 121 -1.76 8.70 -2.08
C TYR A 121 -1.41 8.49 -0.60
N SER A 122 -1.57 7.25 -0.12
CA SER A 122 -1.38 6.89 1.28
C SER A 122 -0.41 5.71 1.41
N PRO A 123 0.54 5.74 2.38
CA PRO A 123 0.77 6.86 3.29
C PRO A 123 1.44 8.06 2.60
N LEU A 124 1.03 9.27 2.97
CA LEU A 124 1.43 10.52 2.31
C LEU A 124 2.95 10.74 2.33
N TYR A 125 3.63 10.32 3.40
CA TYR A 125 5.06 10.53 3.53
C TYR A 125 5.87 9.88 2.39
N LYS A 126 5.38 8.81 1.75
CA LYS A 126 6.07 8.13 0.64
C LYS A 126 6.19 9.02 -0.58
N VAL A 127 5.09 9.67 -0.97
CA VAL A 127 5.10 10.57 -2.13
C VAL A 127 5.94 11.81 -1.85
N LEU A 128 5.88 12.34 -0.61
CA LEU A 128 6.72 13.46 -0.18
C LEU A 128 8.21 13.10 -0.20
N TYR A 129 8.58 11.92 0.30
CA TYR A 129 9.97 11.48 0.27
C TYR A 129 10.49 11.33 -1.18
N ASN A 130 9.70 10.72 -2.07
CA ASN A 130 10.10 10.57 -3.47
C ASN A 130 10.16 11.92 -4.20
N GLN A 131 9.32 12.90 -3.85
CA GLN A 131 9.47 14.28 -4.33
C GLN A 131 10.78 14.89 -3.83
N ALA A 132 11.18 14.67 -2.58
CA ALA A 132 12.46 15.14 -2.06
C ALA A 132 13.64 14.60 -2.87
N CYS A 133 13.63 13.29 -3.15
CA CYS A 133 14.60 12.61 -4.02
C CYS A 133 14.62 13.21 -5.43
N ALA A 134 13.44 13.37 -6.05
CA ALA A 134 13.32 13.94 -7.39
C ALA A 134 13.85 15.38 -7.47
N TRP A 135 13.49 16.24 -6.52
CA TRP A 135 13.98 17.62 -6.47
C TRP A 135 15.48 17.72 -6.19
N SER A 136 16.03 16.79 -5.39
CA SER A 136 17.46 16.68 -5.17
C SER A 136 18.19 16.34 -6.48
N ARG A 137 17.72 15.35 -7.24
CA ARG A 137 18.26 15.02 -8.57
C ARG A 137 18.15 16.16 -9.58
N LEU A 138 17.09 16.97 -9.49
CA LEU A 138 16.94 18.20 -10.29
C LEU A 138 17.78 19.38 -9.78
N LYS A 139 18.61 19.17 -8.76
CA LYS A 139 19.47 20.18 -8.14
C LYS A 139 18.70 21.37 -7.56
N ASN A 140 17.46 21.16 -7.15
CA ASN A 140 16.65 22.15 -6.45
C ASN A 140 16.68 21.85 -4.94
N ARG A 141 17.66 22.41 -4.24
CA ARG A 141 17.89 22.14 -2.82
C ARG A 141 16.74 22.61 -1.92
N GLU A 142 16.15 23.75 -2.24
CA GLU A 142 15.02 24.32 -1.47
C GLU A 142 13.83 23.36 -1.45
N LYS A 143 13.37 22.93 -2.62
CA LYS A 143 12.24 21.99 -2.70
C LYS A 143 12.60 20.61 -2.15
N ALA A 144 13.81 20.13 -2.42
CA ALA A 144 14.27 18.85 -1.87
C ALA A 144 14.23 18.84 -0.33
N GLY A 145 14.72 19.92 0.31
CA GLY A 145 14.66 20.09 1.75
C GLY A 145 13.22 20.19 2.28
N TYR A 146 12.37 21.01 1.64
CA TYR A 146 10.97 21.16 2.00
C TYR A 146 10.23 19.81 2.03
N TYR A 147 10.35 19.03 0.95
CA TYR A 147 9.66 17.74 0.85
C TYR A 147 10.26 16.69 1.79
N LEU A 148 11.57 16.73 2.05
CA LEU A 148 12.19 15.82 3.02
C LEU A 148 11.68 16.08 4.45
N VAL A 149 11.63 17.35 4.86
CA VAL A 149 11.06 17.74 6.17
C VAL A 149 9.61 17.32 6.25
N SER A 150 8.82 17.63 5.22
CA SER A 150 7.40 17.26 5.16
C SER A 150 7.24 15.74 5.28
N ALA A 151 8.04 14.94 4.56
CA ALA A 151 7.99 13.48 4.67
C ALA A 151 8.22 13.02 6.12
N ILE A 152 9.21 13.58 6.81
CA ILE A 152 9.52 13.24 8.21
C ILE A 152 8.35 13.62 9.13
N GLU A 153 7.80 14.82 8.98
CA GLU A 153 6.65 15.30 9.76
C GLU A 153 5.39 14.44 9.55
N PHE A 154 5.22 13.88 8.35
CA PHE A 154 4.12 12.97 8.02
C PHE A 154 4.43 11.48 8.28
N GLY A 155 5.52 11.17 8.99
CA GLY A 155 5.80 9.83 9.53
C GLY A 155 6.95 9.08 8.88
N TYR A 156 7.70 9.68 7.94
CA TYR A 156 8.88 9.04 7.39
C TYR A 156 10.08 9.11 8.35
N SER A 157 10.33 8.02 9.06
CA SER A 157 11.33 7.98 10.13
C SER A 157 12.62 7.22 9.79
N ASN A 158 12.77 6.71 8.56
CA ASN A 158 13.93 5.89 8.18
C ASN A 158 15.19 6.74 7.95
N LEU A 159 15.82 7.17 9.05
CA LEU A 159 17.03 8.02 9.04
C LEU A 159 18.17 7.37 8.26
N LYS A 160 18.35 6.05 8.37
CA LYS A 160 19.40 5.34 7.64
C LYS A 160 19.21 5.49 6.13
N ASN A 161 17.98 5.38 5.63
CA ASN A 161 17.73 5.61 4.20
C ASN A 161 18.01 7.06 3.82
N ILE A 162 17.54 8.04 4.61
CA ILE A 162 17.82 9.48 4.39
C ILE A 162 19.33 9.76 4.21
N GLN A 163 20.17 9.13 5.03
CA GLN A 163 21.62 9.34 5.01
C GLN A 163 22.33 8.64 3.83
N ASN A 164 21.74 7.59 3.25
CA ASN A 164 22.42 6.73 2.27
C ASN A 164 21.78 6.75 0.88
N ASP A 165 20.56 7.24 0.73
CA ASP A 165 19.81 7.24 -0.54
C ASP A 165 20.55 8.04 -1.62
N PRO A 166 20.99 7.41 -2.74
CA PRO A 166 21.76 8.10 -3.76
C PRO A 166 21.01 9.29 -4.39
N ASP A 167 19.68 9.27 -4.44
CA ASP A 167 18.90 10.34 -5.06
C ASP A 167 18.91 11.63 -4.23
N LEU A 168 19.17 11.52 -2.92
CA LEU A 168 19.37 12.67 -2.02
C LEU A 168 20.81 13.21 -2.01
N GLN A 169 21.73 12.65 -2.82
CA GLN A 169 23.15 13.05 -2.80
C GLN A 169 23.36 14.56 -2.95
N TYR A 170 22.63 15.22 -3.86
CA TYR A 170 22.78 16.65 -4.08
C TYR A 170 22.31 17.49 -2.89
N LEU A 171 21.20 17.09 -2.26
CA LEU A 171 20.72 17.71 -1.02
C LEU A 171 21.73 17.51 0.10
N ARG A 172 22.27 16.29 0.26
CA ARG A 172 23.27 15.94 1.29
C ARG A 172 24.64 16.60 1.13
N ALA A 173 24.99 17.02 -0.08
CA ALA A 173 26.31 17.60 -0.37
C ALA A 173 26.61 18.87 0.44
N GLU A 174 25.58 19.58 0.93
CA GLU A 174 25.73 20.72 1.85
C GLU A 174 25.56 20.23 3.30
N THR A 175 26.60 19.59 3.82
CA THR A 175 26.56 18.76 5.05
C THR A 175 25.97 19.49 6.25
N ASP A 176 26.35 20.75 6.48
CA ASP A 176 25.90 21.51 7.65
C ASP A 176 24.43 21.89 7.56
N ALA A 177 23.97 22.31 6.38
CA ALA A 177 22.57 22.63 6.14
C ALA A 177 21.70 21.38 6.20
N PHE A 178 22.15 20.30 5.55
CA PHE A 178 21.45 19.01 5.57
C PHE A 178 21.33 18.43 6.97
N GLY A 179 22.43 18.42 7.74
CA GLY A 179 22.44 17.94 9.11
C GLY A 179 21.46 18.72 10.00
N LYS A 180 21.39 20.06 9.84
CA LYS A 180 20.41 20.90 10.55
C LYS A 180 18.97 20.60 10.12
N ILE A 181 18.70 20.47 8.83
CA ILE A 181 17.36 20.15 8.31
C ILE A 181 16.85 18.83 8.92
N VAL A 182 17.67 17.77 8.82
CA VAL A 182 17.31 16.46 9.35
C VAL A 182 17.19 16.51 10.88
N SER A 183 18.18 17.04 11.59
CA SER A 183 18.14 17.14 13.06
C SER A 183 16.94 17.94 13.56
N ASN A 184 16.55 19.01 12.86
CA ASN A 184 15.39 19.83 13.24
C ASN A 184 14.08 19.11 12.96
N ALA A 185 13.94 18.44 11.81
CA ALA A 185 12.75 17.65 11.48
C ALA A 185 12.57 16.48 12.46
N PHE A 186 13.66 15.90 12.95
CA PHE A 186 13.66 14.88 14.00
C PHE A 186 13.70 15.46 15.42
N SER A 187 13.69 16.79 15.64
CA SER A 187 13.98 17.37 16.96
C SER A 187 12.94 17.06 18.04
N GLY A 188 11.76 16.57 17.68
CA GLY A 188 10.76 15.98 18.60
C GLY A 188 11.04 14.53 18.99
N ALA A 189 11.97 13.86 18.31
CA ALA A 189 12.41 12.50 18.56
C ALA A 189 13.86 12.51 19.05
N THR A 190 14.04 12.43 20.38
CA THR A 190 15.36 12.27 20.99
C THR A 190 16.10 11.01 20.53
N ASP A 191 15.39 10.08 19.89
CA ASP A 191 15.90 8.84 19.30
C ASP A 191 15.05 8.49 18.05
N PRO A 192 15.59 8.68 16.82
CA PRO A 192 14.89 8.38 15.57
C PRO A 192 14.52 6.92 15.38
N GLU A 193 15.32 5.97 15.88
CA GLU A 193 14.99 4.54 15.79
C GLU A 193 13.82 4.20 16.72
N LYS A 194 13.78 4.83 17.90
CA LYS A 194 12.65 4.75 18.81
C LYS A 194 11.40 5.43 18.24
N LEU A 195 11.54 6.53 17.51
CA LEU A 195 10.40 7.15 16.79
C LEU A 195 9.84 6.19 15.73
N GLU A 196 10.69 5.62 14.89
CA GLU A 196 10.27 4.65 13.87
C GLU A 196 9.55 3.46 14.50
N TRP A 197 10.06 2.96 15.63
CA TRP A 197 9.41 1.90 16.39
C TRP A 197 8.05 2.32 16.96
N ASN A 198 7.96 3.53 17.50
CA ASN A 198 6.72 4.05 18.04
C ASN A 198 5.67 4.24 16.95
N LEU A 199 6.05 4.79 15.79
CA LEU A 199 5.15 4.95 14.65
C LEU A 199 4.65 3.60 14.14
N PHE A 200 5.55 2.62 13.96
CA PHE A 200 5.17 1.26 13.57
C PHE A 200 4.17 0.64 14.54
N THR A 201 4.45 0.73 15.86
CA THR A 201 3.60 0.08 16.86
C THR A 201 2.33 0.85 17.21
N HIS A 202 2.23 2.13 16.88
CA HIS A 202 1.03 2.94 17.12
C HIS A 202 -0.16 2.49 16.26
N GLU A 203 0.12 1.97 15.07
CA GLU A 203 -0.91 1.47 14.15
C GLU A 203 -1.56 0.15 14.61
N PHE A 204 -0.95 -0.57 15.57
CA PHE A 204 -1.54 -1.79 16.13
C PHE A 204 -2.51 -1.45 17.26
N ALA A 205 -3.81 -1.47 16.94
CA ALA A 205 -4.87 -1.41 17.95
C ALA A 205 -4.78 -2.59 18.94
N LEU A 206 -5.22 -2.37 20.18
CA LEU A 206 -5.36 -3.46 21.15
C LEU A 206 -6.33 -4.50 20.59
N LEU A 207 -5.92 -5.77 20.62
CA LEU A 207 -6.71 -6.86 20.07
C LEU A 207 -7.82 -7.25 21.05
N ASP A 208 -9.06 -7.29 20.59
CA ASP A 208 -10.20 -7.75 21.40
C ASP A 208 -10.12 -9.27 21.59
N LEU A 209 -9.89 -9.72 22.83
CA LEU A 209 -9.75 -11.14 23.17
C LEU A 209 -11.05 -11.70 23.78
N PRO A 210 -11.37 -12.98 23.55
CA PRO A 210 -10.61 -13.93 22.74
C PRO A 210 -10.81 -13.68 21.23
N VAL A 211 -9.81 -14.02 20.44
CA VAL A 211 -9.86 -13.87 18.98
C VAL A 211 -9.33 -15.11 18.28
N THR A 212 -10.04 -15.55 17.25
CA THR A 212 -9.62 -16.62 16.36
C THR A 212 -9.11 -16.04 15.04
N LEU A 213 -7.89 -16.42 14.66
CA LEU A 213 -7.19 -15.98 13.45
C LEU A 213 -7.29 -17.06 12.37
N ASP A 214 -8.44 -17.12 11.72
CA ASP A 214 -8.75 -18.03 10.63
C ASP A 214 -8.90 -17.29 9.28
N ALA A 215 -9.35 -18.01 8.24
CA ALA A 215 -9.64 -17.40 6.94
C ALA A 215 -10.76 -16.34 7.03
N ASN A 216 -11.76 -16.53 7.90
CA ASN A 216 -12.86 -15.58 8.06
C ASN A 216 -12.42 -14.25 8.71
N TYR A 217 -11.52 -14.31 9.68
CA TYR A 217 -10.85 -13.12 10.20
C TYR A 217 -10.10 -12.40 9.07
N GLY A 218 -9.39 -13.17 8.24
CA GLY A 218 -8.61 -12.67 7.12
C GLY A 218 -9.43 -11.85 6.14
N LYS A 219 -10.64 -12.32 5.80
CA LYS A 219 -11.57 -11.60 4.90
C LYS A 219 -11.97 -10.20 5.42
N LYS A 220 -11.84 -9.95 6.72
CA LYS A 220 -12.15 -8.66 7.35
C LYS A 220 -10.98 -7.68 7.27
N LEU A 221 -9.76 -8.15 7.02
CA LEU A 221 -8.58 -7.30 6.87
C LEU A 221 -8.73 -6.46 5.59
N LYS A 222 -8.95 -5.15 5.76
CA LYS A 222 -9.11 -4.18 4.67
C LYS A 222 -8.48 -2.84 5.05
N GLY A 223 -7.80 -2.22 4.09
CA GLY A 223 -7.45 -0.79 4.14
C GLY A 223 -6.29 -0.36 5.04
N GLN A 224 -5.80 -1.20 5.96
CA GLN A 224 -4.64 -0.91 6.80
C GLN A 224 -3.48 -1.85 6.50
N PHE A 225 -2.59 -1.41 5.61
CA PHE A 225 -1.42 -2.15 5.18
C PHE A 225 -0.18 -1.72 5.94
N ILE A 226 0.66 -2.67 6.32
CA ILE A 226 1.98 -2.39 6.85
C ILE A 226 2.88 -1.97 5.69
N SER A 227 3.47 -0.78 5.78
CA SER A 227 4.42 -0.32 4.77
C SER A 227 5.66 -1.20 4.74
N TYR A 228 6.17 -1.48 3.53
CA TYR A 228 7.48 -2.12 3.33
C TYR A 228 8.66 -1.38 3.95
N ASP A 229 8.50 -0.10 4.31
CA ASP A 229 9.53 0.64 5.08
C ASP A 229 9.80 -0.03 6.44
N TYR A 230 8.82 -0.78 6.95
CA TYR A 230 8.90 -1.52 8.20
C TYR A 230 9.44 -2.96 8.04
N GLU A 231 10.11 -3.28 6.92
CA GLU A 231 10.73 -4.60 6.68
C GLU A 231 11.71 -5.04 7.78
N ARG A 232 12.22 -4.11 8.59
CA ARG A 232 13.03 -4.42 9.79
C ARG A 232 12.23 -5.11 10.90
N TYR A 233 10.94 -4.85 10.98
CA TYR A 233 10.03 -5.43 11.98
C TYR A 233 9.19 -6.57 11.40
N VAL A 234 9.04 -6.63 10.07
CA VAL A 234 8.31 -7.67 9.34
C VAL A 234 9.28 -8.39 8.37
N PRO A 235 10.06 -9.37 8.85
CA PRO A 235 11.12 -10.01 8.06
C PRO A 235 10.63 -10.68 6.78
N GLU A 236 9.37 -11.12 6.74
CA GLU A 236 8.74 -11.75 5.58
C GLU A 236 8.76 -10.84 4.33
N MET A 237 8.89 -9.52 4.51
CA MET A 237 9.06 -8.57 3.42
C MET A 237 10.39 -8.72 2.67
N ARG A 238 11.41 -9.34 3.29
CA ARG A 238 12.76 -9.50 2.73
C ARG A 238 12.98 -10.82 2.00
N ASP A 239 12.19 -11.84 2.34
CA ASP A 239 12.34 -13.20 1.79
C ASP A 239 11.66 -13.37 0.43
N GLY A 240 10.87 -12.38 -0.01
CA GLY A 240 10.39 -12.29 -1.38
C GLY A 240 11.55 -12.13 -2.37
N LYS A 241 11.98 -13.24 -2.98
CA LYS A 241 12.52 -13.13 -4.35
C LYS A 241 11.43 -12.42 -5.15
N PHE A 242 11.81 -11.36 -5.86
CA PHE A 242 10.95 -10.49 -6.67
C PHE A 242 10.29 -9.34 -5.88
N SER A 243 10.60 -8.14 -6.37
CA SER A 243 10.12 -6.79 -6.02
C SER A 243 9.38 -6.61 -4.70
N ARG A 244 9.88 -5.66 -3.89
CA ARG A 244 9.30 -5.13 -2.64
C ARG A 244 7.81 -4.71 -2.67
N ASP A 245 7.02 -4.95 -3.72
CA ASP A 245 5.65 -4.42 -3.85
C ASP A 245 4.64 -5.35 -4.59
N VAL A 246 4.92 -6.65 -4.81
CA VAL A 246 4.07 -7.47 -5.72
C VAL A 246 3.78 -8.93 -5.33
N GLY A 247 4.31 -9.44 -4.22
CA GLY A 247 4.08 -10.84 -3.80
C GLY A 247 3.04 -11.01 -2.70
N SER A 248 2.95 -10.05 -1.77
CA SER A 248 2.06 -10.17 -0.62
C SER A 248 1.63 -8.82 -0.09
N ASP A 249 0.42 -8.78 0.46
CA ASP A 249 -0.02 -7.68 1.31
C ASP A 249 0.27 -8.01 2.78
N PHE A 250 0.69 -7.02 3.54
CA PHE A 250 0.97 -7.12 4.97
C PHE A 250 -0.06 -6.29 5.73
N TYR A 251 -0.69 -6.85 6.77
CA TYR A 251 -1.76 -6.19 7.50
C TYR A 251 -1.45 -6.10 8.99
N TYR A 252 -1.76 -4.94 9.58
CA TYR A 252 -1.85 -4.81 11.03
C TYR A 252 -3.02 -5.68 11.53
N VAL A 253 -2.77 -6.60 12.47
CA VAL A 253 -3.83 -7.39 13.11
C VAL A 253 -4.14 -6.85 14.50
N GLY A 254 -3.13 -6.71 15.35
CA GLY A 254 -3.31 -6.03 16.65
C GLY A 254 -2.18 -6.25 17.66
N LEU A 255 -2.24 -5.51 18.76
CA LEU A 255 -1.38 -5.60 19.93
C LEU A 255 -1.99 -6.61 20.93
N VAL A 256 -1.23 -7.65 21.29
CA VAL A 256 -1.65 -8.68 22.25
C VAL A 256 -1.20 -8.37 23.67
N LYS A 257 0.05 -7.95 23.84
CA LYS A 257 0.64 -7.58 25.14
C LYS A 257 1.53 -6.37 24.94
N GLY A 258 1.34 -5.33 25.74
CA GLY A 258 2.17 -4.12 25.74
C GLY A 258 2.60 -3.75 27.15
N THR A 259 3.90 -3.68 27.37
CA THR A 259 4.54 -3.08 28.55
C THR A 259 5.58 -2.06 28.07
N ASP A 260 6.18 -1.31 29.00
CA ASP A 260 7.28 -0.38 28.68
C ASP A 260 8.50 -1.10 28.08
N SER A 261 8.67 -2.39 28.39
CA SER A 261 9.82 -3.20 27.96
C SER A 261 9.54 -4.07 26.74
N ILE A 262 8.28 -4.46 26.50
CA ILE A 262 7.92 -5.49 25.52
C ILE A 262 6.61 -5.13 24.81
N LYS A 263 6.60 -5.31 23.49
CA LYS A 263 5.36 -5.33 22.71
C LYS A 263 5.26 -6.63 21.93
N THR A 264 4.15 -7.33 22.11
CA THR A 264 3.78 -8.53 21.36
C THR A 264 2.66 -8.17 20.40
N LEU A 265 2.94 -8.28 19.11
CA LEU A 265 2.09 -7.84 18.01
C LEU A 265 1.71 -9.04 17.16
N VAL A 266 0.52 -8.99 16.55
CA VAL A 266 0.12 -9.89 15.49
C VAL A 266 0.03 -9.10 14.18
N TYR A 267 0.59 -9.66 13.12
CA TYR A 267 0.40 -9.18 11.74
C TYR A 267 0.04 -10.35 10.83
N ALA A 268 -0.61 -10.03 9.72
CA ALA A 268 -0.98 -11.01 8.70
C ALA A 268 -0.23 -10.76 7.39
N VAL A 269 0.07 -11.83 6.67
CA VAL A 269 0.65 -11.83 5.33
C VAL A 269 -0.33 -12.55 4.41
N ARG A 270 -0.77 -11.85 3.36
CA ARG A 270 -1.62 -12.41 2.31
C ARG A 270 -0.81 -12.51 1.03
N ASP A 271 -0.62 -13.73 0.53
CA ASP A 271 -0.07 -13.96 -0.79
C ASP A 271 -1.08 -13.52 -1.85
N LEU A 272 -0.69 -12.58 -2.71
CA LEU A 272 -1.57 -12.02 -3.76
C LEU A 272 -1.74 -12.96 -4.96
N SER A 273 -0.93 -14.02 -5.05
CA SER A 273 -1.14 -15.09 -6.04
C SER A 273 -2.27 -16.03 -5.67
N LEU A 274 -2.69 -16.04 -4.40
CA LEU A 274 -3.81 -16.83 -3.90
C LEU A 274 -5.08 -15.98 -3.88
N ASP A 275 -6.24 -16.62 -4.07
CA ASP A 275 -7.51 -15.91 -3.95
C ASP A 275 -7.87 -15.58 -2.49
N GLU A 276 -8.85 -14.69 -2.30
CA GLU A 276 -9.24 -14.15 -0.98
C GLU A 276 -9.83 -15.19 -0.01
N GLU A 277 -10.17 -16.40 -0.48
CA GLU A 277 -10.62 -17.50 0.38
C GLU A 277 -9.44 -18.19 1.08
N ALA A 278 -8.22 -18.01 0.59
CA ALA A 278 -7.02 -18.52 1.24
C ALA A 278 -6.83 -17.90 2.64
N CYS A 279 -6.53 -18.75 3.62
CA CYS A 279 -6.19 -18.29 4.96
C CYS A 279 -4.87 -17.52 4.94
N PRO A 280 -4.81 -16.24 5.39
CA PRO A 280 -3.55 -15.53 5.51
C PRO A 280 -2.60 -16.23 6.49
N ALA A 281 -1.30 -16.04 6.29
CA ALA A 281 -0.32 -16.41 7.30
C ALA A 281 -0.36 -15.37 8.43
N TYR A 282 -0.60 -15.81 9.66
CA TYR A 282 -0.60 -14.95 10.84
C TYR A 282 0.64 -15.20 11.68
N TYR A 283 1.38 -14.13 11.95
CA TYR A 283 2.55 -14.16 12.80
C TYR A 283 2.27 -13.41 14.09
N ILE A 284 2.66 -14.01 15.21
CA ILE A 284 2.80 -13.29 16.48
C ILE A 284 4.29 -13.08 16.75
N ALA A 285 4.66 -11.85 17.06
CA ALA A 285 6.04 -11.44 17.23
C ALA A 285 6.19 -10.55 18.47
N SER A 286 7.14 -10.89 19.32
CA SER A 286 7.50 -10.11 20.50
C SER A 286 8.76 -9.31 20.24
N PHE A 287 8.75 -8.04 20.60
CA PHE A 287 9.86 -7.11 20.45
C PHE A 287 10.17 -6.43 21.77
N ASN A 288 11.42 -6.02 21.95
CA ASN A 288 11.79 -5.17 23.08
C ASN A 288 11.36 -3.70 22.85
N ALA A 289 11.63 -2.83 23.83
CA ALA A 289 11.30 -1.41 23.79
C ALA A 289 11.89 -0.60 22.61
N TYR A 290 12.84 -1.17 21.87
CA TYR A 290 13.52 -0.54 20.73
C TYR A 290 13.16 -1.21 19.39
N GLY A 291 12.18 -2.12 19.39
CA GLY A 291 11.77 -2.85 18.19
C GLY A 291 12.75 -3.92 17.73
N LYS A 292 13.66 -4.39 18.61
CA LYS A 292 14.45 -5.59 18.34
C LYS A 292 13.57 -6.82 18.58
N LEU A 293 13.49 -7.69 17.58
CA LEU A 293 12.76 -8.97 17.68
C LEU A 293 13.36 -9.83 18.80
N ILE A 294 12.50 -10.28 19.70
CA ILE A 294 12.81 -11.22 20.80
C ILE A 294 12.49 -12.63 20.34
N ASP A 295 11.27 -12.85 19.85
CA ASP A 295 10.77 -14.15 19.43
C ASP A 295 9.60 -13.97 18.45
N LYS A 296 9.31 -15.00 17.64
CA LYS A 296 8.24 -14.99 16.63
C LYS A 296 7.72 -16.39 16.35
N LEU A 297 6.40 -16.52 16.19
CA LEU A 297 5.74 -17.76 15.77
C LEU A 297 4.80 -17.52 14.59
N LEU A 298 4.77 -18.45 13.64
CA LEU A 298 3.65 -18.62 12.71
C LEU A 298 2.53 -19.33 13.47
N ILE A 299 1.40 -18.65 13.65
CA ILE A 299 0.29 -19.13 14.48
C ILE A 299 -1.01 -19.36 13.71
N GLY A 300 -1.10 -18.88 12.46
CA GLY A 300 -2.25 -19.15 11.59
C GLY A 300 -1.84 -19.21 10.13
N GLY A 301 -2.65 -19.89 9.31
CA GLY A 301 -2.35 -20.16 7.90
C GLY A 301 -1.28 -21.25 7.72
N HIS A 302 -0.73 -21.32 6.51
CA HIS A 302 0.39 -22.19 6.14
C HIS A 302 1.31 -21.45 5.16
N LEU A 303 2.56 -21.91 5.03
CA LEU A 303 3.51 -21.34 4.05
C LEU A 303 3.44 -22.09 2.72
N THR A 304 3.20 -23.39 2.80
CA THR A 304 3.02 -24.26 1.64
C THR A 304 1.79 -25.14 1.86
N LEU A 305 1.19 -25.67 0.79
CA LEU A 305 0.06 -26.61 0.90
C LEU A 305 0.44 -27.92 1.60
N GLU A 306 1.74 -28.21 1.64
CA GLU A 306 2.31 -29.37 2.28
C GLU A 306 2.43 -29.21 3.81
N ASP A 307 2.43 -27.96 4.31
CA ASP A 307 2.45 -27.68 5.74
C ASP A 307 1.07 -27.84 6.37
N PRO A 308 0.97 -28.24 7.66
CA PRO A 308 -0.29 -28.19 8.38
C PRO A 308 -0.85 -26.77 8.43
N LEU A 309 -2.13 -26.63 8.08
CA LEU A 309 -2.88 -25.39 8.28
C LEU A 309 -2.99 -25.13 9.78
N LYS A 310 -2.55 -23.95 10.20
CA LYS A 310 -2.69 -23.48 11.59
C LYS A 310 -3.90 -22.58 11.73
N VAL A 311 -4.60 -22.70 12.85
CA VAL A 311 -5.61 -21.74 13.29
C VAL A 311 -5.35 -21.43 14.76
N ALA A 312 -5.01 -20.17 15.04
CA ALA A 312 -4.81 -19.71 16.40
C ALA A 312 -6.07 -19.15 17.02
N THR A 313 -6.30 -19.44 18.29
CA THR A 313 -7.15 -18.65 19.17
C THR A 313 -6.30 -18.06 20.29
N ILE A 314 -6.30 -16.73 20.41
CA ILE A 314 -5.65 -16.03 21.52
C ILE A 314 -6.72 -15.79 22.58
N GLN A 315 -6.57 -16.42 23.74
CA GLN A 315 -7.53 -16.40 24.85
C GLN A 315 -7.38 -15.11 25.69
N GLU A 316 -8.40 -14.77 26.48
CA GLU A 316 -8.38 -13.59 27.37
C GLU A 316 -7.22 -13.61 28.38
N ASN A 317 -6.80 -14.81 28.80
CA ASN A 317 -5.67 -15.00 29.71
C ASN A 317 -4.29 -14.92 29.01
N GLY A 318 -4.26 -14.63 27.70
CA GLY A 318 -3.05 -14.50 26.88
C GLY A 318 -2.46 -15.83 26.41
N VAL A 319 -3.12 -16.97 26.67
CA VAL A 319 -2.72 -18.26 26.09
C VAL A 319 -3.04 -18.26 24.59
N ILE A 320 -2.08 -18.72 23.79
CA ILE A 320 -2.21 -18.85 22.34
C ILE A 320 -2.39 -20.33 22.02
N GLU A 321 -3.59 -20.69 21.59
CA GLU A 321 -3.96 -22.05 21.22
C GLU A 321 -3.86 -22.20 19.70
N VAL A 322 -2.88 -22.96 19.21
CA VAL A 322 -2.67 -23.19 17.78
C VAL A 322 -3.12 -24.59 17.44
N SER A 323 -4.25 -24.69 16.74
CA SER A 323 -4.76 -25.96 16.22
C SER A 323 -4.20 -26.22 14.83
N GLU A 324 -3.70 -27.43 14.59
CA GLU A 324 -3.15 -27.84 13.30
C GLU A 324 -4.08 -28.80 12.56
N PHE A 325 -4.21 -28.62 11.25
CA PHE A 325 -5.07 -29.43 10.40
C PHE A 325 -4.34 -29.85 9.13
N VAL A 326 -4.64 -31.06 8.65
CA VAL A 326 -4.44 -31.42 7.25
C VAL A 326 -5.74 -31.14 6.51
N GLN A 327 -5.69 -30.23 5.54
CA GLN A 327 -6.78 -30.00 4.61
C GLN A 327 -6.43 -30.51 3.22
N ARG A 328 -7.35 -31.24 2.61
CA ARG A 328 -7.28 -31.59 1.18
C ARG A 328 -8.49 -31.04 0.46
N TYR A 329 -8.23 -30.56 -0.73
CA TYR A 329 -9.21 -29.99 -1.63
C TYR A 329 -9.50 -30.95 -2.78
N GLU A 330 -10.70 -30.85 -3.36
CA GLU A 330 -11.13 -31.67 -4.49
C GLU A 330 -10.24 -31.45 -5.71
N LYS A 331 -9.81 -30.21 -5.92
CA LYS A 331 -8.85 -29.81 -6.94
C LYS A 331 -7.59 -29.22 -6.29
N ASP A 332 -6.48 -29.22 -7.02
CA ASP A 332 -5.23 -28.61 -6.53
C ASP A 332 -5.40 -27.09 -6.34
N PRO A 333 -5.31 -26.55 -5.10
CA PRO A 333 -5.44 -25.12 -4.87
C PRO A 333 -4.37 -24.26 -5.55
N LYS A 334 -3.20 -24.82 -5.91
CA LYS A 334 -2.17 -24.09 -6.66
C LYS A 334 -2.62 -23.78 -8.09
N GLU A 335 -3.44 -24.65 -8.68
CA GLU A 335 -3.90 -24.53 -10.07
C GLU A 335 -5.30 -23.89 -10.15
N GLU A 336 -6.20 -24.25 -9.23
CA GLU A 336 -7.64 -23.94 -9.31
C GLU A 336 -8.11 -22.96 -8.24
N GLY A 337 -7.23 -22.57 -7.32
CA GLY A 337 -7.57 -21.72 -6.17
C GLY A 337 -8.38 -22.44 -5.09
N TYR A 338 -8.77 -21.67 -4.08
CA TYR A 338 -9.59 -22.06 -2.94
C TYR A 338 -11.07 -21.73 -3.16
N ARG A 339 -11.37 -20.66 -3.91
CA ARG A 339 -12.75 -20.29 -4.22
C ARG A 339 -13.46 -21.40 -4.99
N ASP A 340 -14.64 -21.78 -4.50
CA ASP A 340 -15.46 -22.87 -5.05
C ASP A 340 -14.75 -24.24 -5.11
N ASN A 341 -13.59 -24.38 -4.44
CA ASN A 341 -12.85 -25.63 -4.35
C ASN A 341 -13.22 -26.34 -3.06
N LYS A 342 -13.89 -27.49 -3.20
CA LYS A 342 -14.47 -28.20 -2.06
C LYS A 342 -13.39 -28.85 -1.21
N ILE A 343 -13.43 -28.62 0.10
CA ILE A 343 -12.62 -29.38 1.07
C ILE A 343 -13.17 -30.81 1.15
N ILE A 344 -12.35 -31.80 0.82
CA ILE A 344 -12.68 -33.23 0.86
C ILE A 344 -12.13 -33.94 2.10
N GLU A 345 -11.11 -33.37 2.74
CA GLU A 345 -10.57 -33.85 4.01
C GLU A 345 -10.22 -32.65 4.88
N ASN A 346 -10.61 -32.69 6.16
CA ASN A 346 -10.16 -31.75 7.18
C ASN A 346 -9.90 -32.52 8.47
N LYS A 347 -8.64 -32.93 8.65
CA LYS A 347 -8.23 -33.79 9.76
C LYS A 347 -7.42 -32.98 10.78
N ALA A 348 -7.90 -32.93 12.02
CA ALA A 348 -7.13 -32.36 13.13
C ALA A 348 -5.86 -33.19 13.39
N LEU A 349 -4.75 -32.50 13.64
CA LEU A 349 -3.47 -33.07 14.04
C LEU A 349 -3.25 -32.82 15.53
N ASP A 350 -2.44 -31.81 15.86
CA ASP A 350 -2.07 -31.44 17.21
C ASP A 350 -2.70 -30.09 17.60
N GLN A 351 -2.83 -29.86 18.91
CA GLN A 351 -3.17 -28.55 19.46
C GLN A 351 -2.04 -28.09 20.38
N LEU A 352 -1.34 -27.05 19.95
CA LEU A 352 -0.20 -26.49 20.65
C LEU A 352 -0.66 -25.30 21.49
N HIS A 353 -0.17 -25.21 22.73
CA HIS A 353 -0.48 -24.11 23.63
C HIS A 353 0.79 -23.33 23.91
N TYR A 354 0.73 -22.00 23.80
CA TYR A 354 1.86 -21.13 24.09
C TYR A 354 1.46 -20.05 25.09
N GLY A 355 2.38 -19.74 26.01
CA GLY A 355 2.32 -18.55 26.86
C GLY A 355 3.39 -17.55 26.44
N ILE A 356 3.22 -16.29 26.85
CA ILE A 356 4.18 -15.21 26.62
C ILE A 356 4.90 -14.94 27.95
N ALA A 357 6.20 -15.26 28.00
CA ALA A 357 7.02 -15.00 29.18
C ALA A 357 7.15 -13.50 29.49
N ASP A 358 7.63 -13.17 30.69
CA ASP A 358 7.88 -11.77 31.09
C ASP A 358 8.99 -11.11 30.29
N ASP A 359 9.88 -11.90 29.68
CA ASP A 359 10.92 -11.42 28.76
C ASP A 359 10.49 -11.48 27.28
N GLY A 360 9.22 -11.84 27.02
CA GLY A 360 8.59 -11.78 25.71
C GLY A 360 8.77 -13.04 24.86
N ARG A 361 9.53 -14.04 25.31
CA ARG A 361 9.66 -15.32 24.60
C ARG A 361 8.36 -16.11 24.63
N PHE A 362 8.08 -16.84 23.55
CA PHE A 362 6.96 -17.76 23.50
C PHE A 362 7.37 -19.10 24.09
N ILE A 363 6.66 -19.53 25.14
CA ILE A 363 6.93 -20.78 25.83
C ILE A 363 5.82 -21.76 25.50
N LYS A 364 6.18 -22.91 24.92
CA LYS A 364 5.23 -24.02 24.76
C LYS A 364 4.79 -24.50 26.14
N LEU A 365 3.50 -24.40 26.41
CA LEU A 365 2.89 -24.88 27.63
C LEU A 365 2.72 -26.41 27.54
N PRO A 366 2.86 -27.13 28.65
CA PRO A 366 2.48 -28.54 28.68
C PRO A 366 1.00 -28.66 28.31
N GLU A 367 0.64 -29.72 27.59
CA GLU A 367 -0.77 -30.04 27.36
C GLU A 367 -1.49 -30.04 28.71
N LEU A 368 -2.57 -29.25 28.82
CA LEU A 368 -3.47 -29.33 29.95
C LEU A 368 -4.07 -30.74 29.94
N LEU A 369 -3.44 -31.64 30.69
CA LEU A 369 -3.96 -32.97 30.96
C LEU A 369 -5.28 -32.82 31.73
N GLY A 370 -6.37 -32.71 30.98
CA GLY A 370 -7.73 -32.84 31.50
C GLY A 370 -8.60 -31.62 31.27
N MET A 371 -9.21 -31.54 30.08
CA MET A 371 -10.66 -31.44 29.92
C MET A 371 -11.01 -32.10 28.58
N ARG A 372 -11.42 -33.37 28.63
CA ARG A 372 -12.08 -34.06 27.53
C ARG A 372 -13.58 -33.79 27.57
#